data_AF-A0AB38LKE5-F1
#
_entry.id   AF-A0AB38LKE5-F1
#
_cell.length_a   1.000
_cell.length_b   1.000
_cell.length_c   1.000
_cell.angle_alpha   90.00
_cell.angle_beta   90.00
_cell.angle_gamma   90.00
#
_symmetry.space_group_name_H-M   'P 1'
#
loop_
_entity.id
_entity.type
_entity.pdbx_description
1 polymer ?
#
loop_
_entity_poly.entity_id
_entity_poly.type
_entity_poly.pdbx_seq_one_letter_code
_entity_poly.pdbx_strand_id
1 'polypeptide(L)'
;MAFASQIIITLGIIYAIRLGHNLFKNVRNANAIRLPVKIVPVYQGNVIWLLSSSFTRRYAQKMLPDSLYKRLNLAIFGWEFQEGTRPFDEPVGRHGHQKSQSFIMAGLGKLEFWTTDPLAIQDILHRTQAFEVPKSLEFALGQFGPNVMTTNGSQWARHRRIVTSVIDERISRTVFTESMRQAGGLLDDLFPADAGSITAAETTKLFDMLKKITIHVLMAAGMGKQVSWNCEPDGELEAGYTMSPTVSLTTIVANIVGIGMLPTGLLIHWPTWLPGGGNMRRIGKAKFEVQKRNETMIQEQQYQQSQTKSTEPNIISKLVQASLGSVSSQAMTKDEMVSNLFIFTAAGFETTATTLAFAMVLLARHPCWQEWIHEEVDSLTSNHSENDRDYAIIFPKAIRILSFMLEVVRLYPPAPHIHREITASQTVQTTAGPVVIPAGTKVYINSVAAHLLPSWRDVNHSSDPPSFQNSPEIPDELIFRPSRWINPPGSDNVQFRPPKGTFVPWAIGPRVCPGQKMAQIEFTAVILTLLARCRIEAVSLPNETNSDLETRLDGRLHDSIWKTVLEMNNAFAPRPGSGLGMRLVDRGQESVV
;
A
#
# COMPACT_ATOMS: atom_id res chain seq x y z
N MET A 1 -6.08 -31.59 39.14
CA MET A 1 -5.94 -30.12 38.98
C MET A 1 -4.58 -29.58 39.42
N ALA A 2 -4.04 -29.97 40.59
CA ALA A 2 -2.73 -29.49 41.06
C ALA A 2 -1.54 -29.82 40.11
N PHE A 3 -1.51 -31.03 39.55
CA PHE A 3 -0.46 -31.45 38.61
C PHE A 3 -0.49 -30.66 37.27
N ALA A 4 -1.69 -30.40 36.74
CA ALA A 4 -1.85 -29.57 35.54
C ALA A 4 -1.41 -28.12 35.78
N SER A 5 -1.72 -27.57 36.96
CA SER A 5 -1.25 -26.25 37.38
C SER A 5 0.29 -26.20 37.48
N GLN A 6 0.92 -27.21 38.09
CA GLN A 6 2.38 -27.32 38.15
C GLN A 6 3.04 -27.41 36.78
N ILE A 7 2.46 -28.16 35.83
CA ILE A 7 2.95 -28.23 34.45
C ILE A 7 2.86 -26.86 33.78
N ILE A 8 1.72 -26.16 33.89
CA ILE A 8 1.54 -24.84 33.29
C ILE A 8 2.53 -23.83 33.87
N ILE A 9 2.71 -23.81 35.19
CA ILE A 9 3.68 -22.93 35.86
C ILE A 9 5.11 -23.26 35.40
N THR A 10 5.47 -24.54 35.35
CA THR A 10 6.81 -24.98 34.91
C THR A 10 7.08 -24.58 33.46
N LEU A 11 6.11 -24.80 32.56
CA LEU A 11 6.20 -24.37 31.16
C LEU A 11 6.31 -22.85 31.05
N GLY A 12 5.56 -22.11 31.87
CA GLY A 12 5.63 -20.65 31.96
C GLY A 12 7.01 -20.15 32.40
N ILE A 13 7.61 -20.77 33.41
CA ILE A 13 8.97 -20.45 33.89
C ILE A 13 10.01 -20.77 32.81
N ILE A 14 9.96 -21.96 32.20
CA ILE A 14 10.86 -22.34 31.09
C ILE A 14 10.75 -21.34 29.94
N TYR A 15 9.53 -20.94 29.60
CA TYR A 15 9.29 -19.93 28.57
C TYR A 15 9.88 -18.56 28.96
N ALA A 16 9.67 -18.10 30.19
CA ALA A 16 10.24 -16.84 30.68
C ALA A 16 11.78 -16.85 30.69
N ILE A 17 12.41 -17.94 31.16
CA ILE A 17 13.86 -18.13 31.12
C ILE A 17 14.36 -18.08 29.68
N ARG A 18 13.67 -18.75 28.76
CA ARG A 18 14.01 -18.73 27.33
C ARG A 18 13.94 -17.32 26.75
N LEU A 19 12.90 -16.55 27.09
CA LEU A 19 12.77 -15.16 26.65
C LEU A 19 13.90 -14.28 27.21
N GLY A 20 14.23 -14.42 28.49
CA GLY A 20 15.34 -13.70 29.13
C GLY A 20 16.70 -14.06 28.50
N HIS A 21 16.95 -15.35 28.27
CA HIS A 21 18.15 -15.82 27.58
C HIS A 21 18.24 -15.27 26.15
N ASN A 22 17.14 -15.27 25.40
CA ASN A 22 17.09 -14.70 24.05
C ASN A 22 17.39 -13.19 24.07
N LEU A 23 16.81 -12.44 25.01
CA LEU A 23 17.07 -11.00 25.13
C LEU A 23 18.57 -10.75 25.41
N PHE A 24 19.15 -11.48 26.37
CA PHE A 24 20.57 -11.35 26.69
C PHE A 24 21.46 -11.67 25.47
N LYS A 25 21.17 -12.78 24.78
CA LYS A 25 21.87 -13.17 23.55
C LYS A 25 21.75 -12.11 22.47
N ASN A 26 20.55 -11.57 22.25
CA ASN A 26 20.29 -10.57 21.23
C ASN A 26 20.99 -9.25 21.56
N VAL A 27 20.93 -8.77 22.80
CA VAL A 27 21.64 -7.56 23.23
C VAL A 27 23.16 -7.74 23.07
N ARG A 28 23.71 -8.90 23.46
CA ARG A 28 25.13 -9.20 23.27
C ARG A 28 25.52 -9.18 21.78
N ASN A 29 24.75 -9.84 20.94
CA ASN A 29 25.01 -9.89 19.50
C ASN A 29 24.85 -8.50 18.85
N ALA A 30 23.82 -7.74 19.24
CA ALA A 30 23.58 -6.39 18.75
C ALA A 30 24.73 -5.45 19.11
N ASN A 31 25.28 -5.53 20.32
CA ASN A 31 26.43 -4.71 20.73
C ASN A 31 27.72 -5.04 19.96
N ALA A 32 27.82 -6.21 19.32
CA ALA A 32 28.94 -6.55 18.45
C ALA A 32 28.79 -5.95 17.04
N ILE A 33 27.56 -5.64 16.63
CA ILE A 33 27.25 -4.92 15.40
C ILE A 33 27.47 -3.45 15.73
N ARG A 34 28.45 -2.79 15.09
CA ARG A 34 28.86 -1.40 15.38
C ARG A 34 27.81 -0.36 14.93
N LEU A 35 26.57 -0.54 15.37
CA LEU A 35 25.41 0.30 15.09
C LEU A 35 24.69 0.64 16.40
N PRO A 36 23.89 1.72 16.43
CA PRO A 36 23.01 2.00 17.56
C PRO A 36 22.06 0.82 17.84
N VAL A 37 21.89 0.48 19.12
CA VAL A 37 21.06 -0.65 19.55
C VAL A 37 19.86 -0.14 20.36
N LYS A 38 18.64 -0.42 19.88
CA LYS A 38 17.39 -0.14 20.59
C LYS A 38 16.83 -1.42 21.19
N ILE A 39 16.64 -1.43 22.51
CA ILE A 39 16.07 -2.57 23.21
C ILE A 39 14.55 -2.42 23.23
N VAL A 40 13.85 -3.41 22.65
CA VAL A 40 12.38 -3.42 22.57
C VAL A 40 11.79 -4.52 23.44
N PRO A 41 10.66 -4.26 24.12
CA PRO A 41 10.08 -5.21 25.08
C PRO A 41 9.41 -6.42 24.41
N VAL A 42 9.02 -6.29 23.13
CA VAL A 42 8.31 -7.32 22.38
C VAL A 42 8.93 -7.45 20.98
N TYR A 43 8.84 -8.64 20.41
CA TYR A 43 9.27 -8.92 19.04
C TYR A 43 8.11 -8.71 18.06
N GLN A 44 8.29 -7.87 17.05
CA GLN A 44 7.24 -7.51 16.09
C GLN A 44 6.72 -8.73 15.32
N GLY A 45 7.60 -9.71 15.04
CA GLY A 45 7.21 -10.95 14.35
C GLY A 45 6.49 -12.00 15.21
N ASN A 46 6.18 -11.71 16.48
CA ASN A 46 5.37 -12.61 17.30
C ASN A 46 3.89 -12.53 16.86
N VAL A 47 3.29 -13.65 16.49
CA VAL A 47 1.92 -13.70 15.94
C VAL A 47 0.87 -13.16 16.92
N ILE A 48 0.99 -13.47 18.22
CA ILE A 48 0.05 -12.98 19.25
C ILE A 48 0.16 -11.46 19.37
N TRP A 49 1.39 -10.94 19.34
CA TRP A 49 1.63 -9.49 19.36
C TRP A 49 1.12 -8.82 18.09
N LEU A 50 1.39 -9.38 16.91
CA LEU A 50 0.89 -8.88 15.63
C LEU A 50 -0.64 -8.78 15.61
N LEU A 51 -1.33 -9.78 16.20
CA LEU A 51 -2.79 -9.81 16.29
C LEU A 51 -3.38 -8.82 17.30
N SER A 52 -2.67 -8.50 18.38
CA SER A 52 -3.21 -7.72 19.52
C SER A 52 -2.71 -6.27 19.59
N SER A 53 -1.53 -5.99 19.05
CA SER A 53 -0.82 -4.71 19.23
C SER A 53 -1.55 -3.52 18.59
N SER A 54 -2.20 -3.70 17.45
CA SER A 54 -2.97 -2.63 16.78
C SER A 54 -4.15 -2.14 17.63
N PHE A 55 -4.83 -3.05 18.35
CA PHE A 55 -5.94 -2.69 19.24
C PHE A 55 -5.45 -2.07 20.54
N THR A 56 -4.34 -2.57 21.08
CA THR A 56 -3.81 -2.13 22.36
C THR A 56 -3.00 -0.84 22.27
N ARG A 57 -2.57 -0.39 21.07
CA ARG A 57 -1.77 0.83 20.87
C ARG A 57 -2.35 2.06 21.59
N ARG A 58 -3.62 2.40 21.35
CA ARG A 58 -4.27 3.57 21.99
C ARG A 58 -4.38 3.43 23.51
N TYR A 59 -4.57 2.21 24.00
CA TYR A 59 -4.63 1.95 25.44
C TYR A 59 -3.23 2.04 26.07
N ALA A 60 -2.23 1.45 25.42
CA ALA A 60 -0.83 1.50 25.85
C ALA A 60 -0.30 2.94 25.90
N GLN A 61 -0.65 3.79 24.93
CA GLN A 61 -0.30 5.21 24.94
C GLN A 61 -0.87 5.96 26.15
N LYS A 62 -2.08 5.61 26.60
CA LYS A 62 -2.72 6.24 27.76
C LYS A 62 -2.22 5.71 29.10
N MET A 63 -1.76 4.45 29.14
CA MET A 63 -1.43 3.76 30.40
C MET A 63 0.07 3.74 30.72
N LEU A 64 0.95 3.80 29.70
CA LEU A 64 2.40 3.69 29.89
C LEU A 64 3.05 5.07 29.95
N PRO A 65 4.14 5.24 30.73
CA PRO A 65 4.99 6.42 30.64
C PRO A 65 5.53 6.62 29.21
N ASP A 66 5.67 7.87 28.77
CA ASP A 66 6.06 8.23 27.39
C ASP A 66 7.35 7.53 26.92
N SER A 67 8.37 7.44 27.79
CA SER A 67 9.63 6.77 27.47
C SER A 67 9.48 5.27 27.22
N LEU A 68 8.58 4.60 27.94
CA LEU A 68 8.27 3.18 27.78
C LEU A 68 7.37 2.96 26.56
N TYR A 69 6.38 3.84 26.36
CA TYR A 69 5.52 3.80 25.19
C TYR A 69 6.33 3.98 23.90
N LYS A 70 7.25 4.95 23.83
CA LYS A 70 8.12 5.15 22.67
C LYS A 70 8.93 3.91 22.31
N ARG A 71 9.41 3.15 23.30
CA ARG A 71 10.11 1.87 23.06
C ARG A 71 9.18 0.76 22.62
N LEU A 72 7.98 0.70 23.20
CA LEU A 72 6.96 -0.27 22.81
C LEU A 72 6.43 0.02 21.40
N ASN A 73 6.28 1.29 21.03
CA ASN A 73 5.72 1.71 19.74
C ASN A 73 6.58 1.20 18.58
N LEU A 74 7.91 1.22 18.72
CA LEU A 74 8.84 0.63 17.74
C LEU A 74 8.65 -0.88 17.53
N ALA A 75 7.99 -1.58 18.46
CA ALA A 75 7.63 -2.98 18.31
C ALA A 75 6.22 -3.19 17.73
N ILE A 76 5.44 -2.12 17.51
CA ILE A 76 4.11 -2.20 16.90
C ILE A 76 4.26 -1.96 15.40
N PHE A 77 3.77 -2.91 14.58
CA PHE A 77 3.83 -2.80 13.12
C PHE A 77 3.21 -1.47 12.64
N GLY A 78 3.84 -0.78 11.69
CA GLY A 78 3.34 0.51 11.20
C GLY A 78 3.74 1.71 12.06
N TRP A 79 4.81 1.62 12.84
CA TRP A 79 5.34 2.75 13.61
C TRP A 79 6.04 3.80 12.72
N GLU A 80 6.47 3.41 11.53
CA GLU A 80 7.35 4.18 10.64
C GLU A 80 6.75 5.53 10.26
N PHE A 81 5.45 5.56 9.98
CA PHE A 81 4.75 6.79 9.62
C PHE A 81 4.65 7.76 10.80
N GLN A 82 4.36 7.25 11.99
CA GLN A 82 4.15 8.08 13.19
C GLN A 82 5.46 8.64 13.74
N GLU A 83 6.54 7.86 13.63
CA GLU A 83 7.85 8.22 14.17
C GLU A 83 8.74 8.92 13.15
N GLY A 84 8.42 8.81 11.86
CA GLY A 84 9.22 9.36 10.77
C GLY A 84 10.70 9.00 10.90
N THR A 85 11.55 10.03 10.93
CA THR A 85 13.00 9.88 11.08
C THR A 85 13.49 9.79 12.52
N ARG A 86 12.63 10.06 13.53
CA ARG A 86 13.03 10.17 14.95
C ARG A 86 13.91 9.01 15.41
N PRO A 87 13.59 7.73 15.13
CA PRO A 87 14.39 6.62 15.65
C PRO A 87 15.80 6.57 15.03
N PHE A 88 16.02 7.17 13.86
CA PHE A 88 17.32 7.28 13.21
C PHE A 88 18.11 8.52 13.67
N ASP A 89 17.39 9.59 14.06
CA ASP A 89 17.98 10.84 14.58
C ASP A 89 18.37 10.75 16.07
N GLU A 90 17.69 9.91 16.85
CA GLU A 90 17.96 9.77 18.27
C GLU A 90 19.33 9.12 18.54
N PRO A 91 20.21 9.77 19.33
CA PRO A 91 21.45 9.16 19.75
C PRO A 91 21.18 7.98 20.68
N VAL A 92 21.71 6.80 20.38
CA VAL A 92 21.56 5.61 21.24
C VAL A 92 22.92 4.96 21.52
N GLY A 93 23.36 5.05 22.78
CA GLY A 93 24.41 4.19 23.35
C GLY A 93 25.86 4.70 23.28
N ARG A 94 26.75 3.95 23.92
CA ARG A 94 28.16 4.28 24.25
C ARG A 94 29.10 4.62 23.07
N HIS A 95 28.66 4.47 21.82
CA HIS A 95 29.51 4.55 20.62
C HIS A 95 29.38 5.86 19.81
N GLY A 96 28.82 6.92 20.40
CA GLY A 96 29.00 8.29 19.90
C GLY A 96 27.70 9.03 19.55
N HIS A 97 27.80 10.36 19.56
CA HIS A 97 26.74 11.33 19.29
C HIS A 97 26.34 11.45 17.80
N GLN A 98 26.66 10.45 16.97
CA GLN A 98 26.52 10.57 15.52
C GLN A 98 25.20 9.97 15.05
N LYS A 99 24.41 10.77 14.33
CA LYS A 99 23.21 10.30 13.61
C LYS A 99 23.58 9.10 12.74
N SER A 100 22.75 8.06 12.78
CA SER A 100 22.97 6.84 12.00
C SER A 100 21.74 6.54 11.16
N GLN A 101 21.95 6.32 9.86
CA GLN A 101 20.88 5.88 8.95
C GLN A 101 20.54 4.38 9.11
N SER A 102 21.17 3.69 10.06
CA SER A 102 20.83 2.31 10.39
C SER A 102 20.92 2.04 11.89
N PHE A 103 20.09 1.14 12.40
CA PHE A 103 20.14 0.69 13.80
C PHE A 103 19.68 -0.77 13.94
N ILE A 104 19.99 -1.37 15.09
CA ILE A 104 19.55 -2.72 15.45
C ILE A 104 18.48 -2.62 16.54
N MET A 105 17.36 -3.32 16.36
CA MET A 105 16.46 -3.63 17.45
C MET A 105 16.77 -5.01 18.03
N ALA A 106 16.92 -5.04 19.35
CA ALA A 106 17.13 -6.26 20.12
C ALA A 106 15.95 -6.46 21.06
N GLY A 107 15.15 -7.49 20.80
CA GLY A 107 14.02 -7.87 21.65
C GLY A 107 14.09 -9.32 22.12
N LEU A 108 12.96 -9.85 22.59
CA LEU A 108 12.83 -11.24 23.08
C LEU A 108 12.87 -12.30 21.97
N GLY A 109 12.75 -11.88 20.70
CA GLY A 109 12.65 -12.74 19.52
C GLY A 109 13.93 -12.77 18.69
N LYS A 110 13.86 -12.32 17.44
CA LYS A 110 15.02 -12.20 16.55
C LYS A 110 15.59 -10.77 16.62
N LEU A 111 16.83 -10.61 16.15
CA LEU A 111 17.38 -9.29 15.85
C LEU A 111 16.66 -8.70 14.63
N GLU A 112 16.53 -7.38 14.63
CA GLU A 112 15.97 -6.63 13.51
C GLU A 112 16.93 -5.51 13.12
N PHE A 113 17.37 -5.47 11.87
CA PHE A 113 18.18 -4.41 11.30
C PHE A 113 17.28 -3.46 10.52
N TRP A 114 17.29 -2.19 10.90
CA TRP A 114 16.50 -1.13 10.29
C TRP A 114 17.42 -0.15 9.58
N THR A 115 17.08 0.24 8.36
CA THR A 115 17.87 1.19 7.59
C THR A 115 17.03 2.15 6.75
N THR A 116 17.53 3.37 6.63
CA THR A 116 17.16 4.39 5.63
C THR A 116 18.34 4.75 4.72
N ASP A 117 19.50 4.11 4.90
CA ASP A 117 20.72 4.38 4.16
C ASP A 117 20.57 3.99 2.68
N PRO A 118 20.70 4.93 1.73
CA PRO A 118 20.47 4.65 0.31
C PRO A 118 21.39 3.59 -0.29
N LEU A 119 22.62 3.45 0.21
CA LEU A 119 23.57 2.43 -0.24
C LEU A 119 23.18 1.06 0.30
N ALA A 120 22.78 0.98 1.57
CA ALA A 120 22.28 -0.26 2.19
C ALA A 120 21.00 -0.73 1.51
N ILE A 121 20.07 0.19 1.23
CA ILE A 121 18.82 -0.10 0.52
C ILE A 121 19.11 -0.71 -0.84
N GLN A 122 20.04 -0.12 -1.61
CA GLN A 122 20.45 -0.68 -2.89
C GLN A 122 21.07 -2.06 -2.74
N ASP A 123 22.05 -2.21 -1.85
CA ASP A 123 22.75 -3.47 -1.63
C ASP A 123 21.79 -4.61 -1.25
N ILE A 124 20.92 -4.36 -0.28
CA ILE A 124 19.93 -5.33 0.22
C ILE A 124 18.93 -5.74 -0.87
N LEU A 125 18.37 -4.77 -1.61
CA LEU A 125 17.29 -5.05 -2.55
C LEU A 125 17.77 -5.69 -3.87
N HIS A 126 19.03 -5.53 -4.23
CA HIS A 126 19.61 -6.20 -5.41
C HIS A 126 20.08 -7.62 -5.11
N ARG A 127 20.50 -7.94 -3.87
CA ARG A 127 20.98 -9.27 -3.48
C ARG A 127 19.86 -10.21 -3.01
N THR A 128 18.93 -10.53 -3.91
CA THR A 128 17.70 -11.29 -3.61
C THR A 128 17.89 -12.71 -3.06
N GLN A 129 19.06 -13.33 -3.26
CA GLN A 129 19.39 -14.65 -2.70
C GLN A 129 19.91 -14.57 -1.26
N ALA A 130 20.55 -13.45 -0.89
CA ALA A 130 21.05 -13.22 0.46
C ALA A 130 19.96 -12.67 1.38
N PHE A 131 19.05 -11.86 0.82
CA PHE A 131 17.93 -11.24 1.52
C PHE A 131 16.61 -11.79 0.96
N GLU A 132 16.12 -12.81 1.64
CA GLU A 132 14.92 -13.53 1.23
C GLU A 132 13.67 -12.89 1.81
N VAL A 133 12.52 -13.16 1.17
CA VAL A 133 11.22 -12.89 1.78
C VAL A 133 11.03 -13.83 2.98
N PRO A 134 10.69 -13.30 4.16
CA PRO A 134 10.52 -14.11 5.36
C PRO A 134 9.38 -15.11 5.29
N LYS A 135 9.54 -16.27 5.93
CA LYS A 135 8.49 -17.30 6.08
C LYS A 135 7.22 -16.78 6.77
N SER A 136 7.33 -15.77 7.62
CA SER A 136 6.16 -15.14 8.26
C SER A 136 5.29 -14.39 7.24
N LEU A 137 5.90 -13.78 6.22
CA LEU A 137 5.17 -13.11 5.15
C LEU A 137 4.57 -14.14 4.18
N GLU A 138 5.30 -15.22 3.91
CA GLU A 138 4.79 -16.38 3.16
C GLU A 138 3.54 -16.98 3.83
N PHE A 139 3.58 -17.19 5.15
CA PHE A 139 2.42 -17.68 5.91
C PHE A 139 1.22 -16.72 5.85
N ALA A 140 1.46 -15.40 5.88
CA ALA A 140 0.40 -14.40 5.87
C ALA A 140 -0.24 -14.21 4.49
N LEU A 141 0.55 -14.18 3.41
CA LEU A 141 0.12 -13.80 2.06
C LEU A 141 0.05 -14.98 1.08
N GLY A 142 0.56 -16.15 1.46
CA GLY A 142 0.52 -17.39 0.69
C GLY A 142 -0.67 -18.29 1.05
N GLN A 143 -1.79 -17.70 1.49
CA GLN A 143 -2.92 -18.45 2.06
C GLN A 143 -3.58 -19.45 1.09
N PHE A 144 -3.41 -19.24 -0.22
CA PHE A 144 -3.90 -20.13 -1.27
C PHE A 144 -2.76 -20.86 -2.02
N GLY A 145 -1.53 -20.79 -1.50
CA GLY A 145 -0.33 -21.36 -2.11
C GLY A 145 0.79 -20.34 -2.38
N PRO A 146 1.94 -20.77 -2.90
CA PRO A 146 3.05 -19.88 -3.24
C PRO A 146 2.69 -18.89 -4.35
N ASN A 147 3.17 -17.64 -4.25
CA ASN A 147 2.95 -16.60 -5.27
C ASN A 147 4.19 -15.72 -5.47
N VAL A 148 4.13 -14.80 -6.44
CA VAL A 148 5.25 -13.93 -6.81
C VAL A 148 5.78 -13.06 -5.66
N MET A 149 4.96 -12.78 -4.64
CA MET A 149 5.34 -11.95 -3.50
C MET A 149 6.00 -12.76 -2.39
N THR A 150 5.59 -14.02 -2.20
CA THR A 150 5.99 -14.86 -1.06
C THR A 150 7.15 -15.80 -1.36
N THR A 151 7.38 -16.14 -2.62
CA THR A 151 8.40 -17.11 -3.05
C THR A 151 9.82 -16.54 -3.02
N ASN A 152 10.82 -17.43 -3.02
CA ASN A 152 12.25 -17.13 -3.09
C ASN A 152 12.97 -17.96 -4.17
N GLY A 153 14.24 -17.63 -4.42
CA GLY A 153 15.12 -18.39 -5.32
C GLY A 153 14.57 -18.60 -6.74
N SER A 154 14.75 -19.80 -7.28
CA SER A 154 14.31 -20.19 -8.62
C SER A 154 12.79 -20.18 -8.78
N GLN A 155 12.05 -20.53 -7.73
CA GLN A 155 10.59 -20.48 -7.75
C GLN A 155 10.11 -19.04 -7.95
N TRP A 156 10.69 -18.08 -7.21
CA TRP A 156 10.39 -16.66 -7.40
C TRP A 156 10.73 -16.18 -8.82
N ALA A 157 11.90 -16.54 -9.35
CA ALA A 157 12.30 -16.14 -10.70
C ALA A 157 11.29 -16.64 -11.76
N ARG A 158 10.79 -17.87 -11.59
CA ARG A 158 9.73 -18.45 -12.43
C ARG A 158 8.42 -17.67 -12.34
N HIS A 159 7.95 -17.42 -11.12
CA HIS A 159 6.74 -16.60 -10.88
C HIS A 159 6.90 -15.21 -11.51
N ARG A 160 8.01 -14.52 -11.22
CA ARG A 160 8.30 -13.17 -11.70
C ARG A 160 8.23 -13.09 -13.22
N ARG A 161 8.91 -13.99 -13.93
CA ARG A 161 8.93 -14.04 -15.41
C ARG A 161 7.52 -14.11 -16.00
N ILE A 162 6.69 -14.99 -15.45
CA ILE A 162 5.30 -15.19 -15.91
C ILE A 162 4.48 -13.95 -15.59
N VAL A 163 4.50 -13.46 -14.35
CA VAL A 163 3.72 -12.29 -13.92
C VAL A 163 4.05 -11.04 -14.74
N THR A 164 5.33 -10.75 -15.00
CA THR A 164 5.72 -9.59 -15.81
C THR A 164 5.30 -9.70 -17.27
N SER A 165 5.07 -10.92 -17.79
CA SER A 165 4.57 -11.11 -19.16
C SER A 165 3.06 -10.90 -19.28
N VAL A 166 2.34 -10.94 -18.15
CA VAL A 166 0.88 -10.80 -18.09
C VAL A 166 0.46 -9.34 -18.02
N ILE A 167 1.24 -8.51 -17.32
CA ILE A 167 0.97 -7.08 -17.19
C ILE A 167 1.62 -6.34 -18.37
N ASP A 168 0.89 -6.22 -19.47
CA ASP A 168 1.36 -5.59 -20.70
C ASP A 168 0.60 -4.29 -21.06
N GLU A 169 0.88 -3.73 -22.23
CA GLU A 169 0.23 -2.51 -22.73
C GLU A 169 -1.28 -2.68 -22.99
N ARG A 170 -1.76 -3.90 -23.25
CA ARG A 170 -3.21 -4.14 -23.44
C ARG A 170 -3.93 -4.04 -22.10
N ILE A 171 -3.38 -4.66 -21.06
CA ILE A 171 -3.90 -4.51 -19.69
C ILE A 171 -3.84 -3.04 -19.26
N SER A 172 -2.74 -2.34 -19.58
CA SER A 172 -2.57 -0.91 -19.30
C SER A 172 -3.68 -0.05 -19.93
N ARG A 173 -4.05 -0.34 -21.19
CA ARG A 173 -5.18 0.29 -21.87
C ARG A 173 -6.51 0.03 -21.15
N THR A 174 -6.78 -1.23 -20.81
CA THR A 174 -8.01 -1.60 -20.07
C THR A 174 -8.11 -0.88 -18.73
N VAL A 175 -7.00 -0.80 -17.98
CA VAL A 175 -6.93 -0.05 -16.73
C VAL A 175 -7.31 1.40 -16.96
N PHE A 176 -6.66 2.08 -17.90
CA PHE A 176 -6.91 3.50 -18.18
C PHE A 176 -8.39 3.77 -18.55
N THR A 177 -8.92 3.03 -19.53
CA THR A 177 -10.30 3.19 -20.01
C THR A 177 -11.32 2.91 -18.91
N GLU A 178 -11.12 1.85 -18.14
CA GLU A 178 -12.04 1.50 -17.06
C GLU A 178 -11.96 2.50 -15.91
N SER A 179 -10.77 3.01 -15.57
CA SER A 179 -10.59 4.06 -14.56
C SER A 179 -11.34 5.34 -14.94
N MET A 180 -11.23 5.80 -16.19
CA MET A 180 -12.00 6.95 -16.67
C MET A 180 -13.51 6.69 -16.62
N ARG A 181 -13.95 5.50 -17.04
CA ARG A 181 -15.38 5.13 -17.05
C ARG A 181 -15.98 5.13 -15.64
N GLN A 182 -15.28 4.54 -14.68
CA GLN A 182 -15.75 4.46 -13.29
C GLN A 182 -15.66 5.82 -12.57
N ALA A 183 -14.64 6.62 -12.87
CA ALA A 183 -14.56 8.01 -12.39
C ALA A 183 -15.68 8.88 -12.97
N GLY A 184 -16.05 8.68 -14.24
CA GLY A 184 -17.23 9.31 -14.84
C GLY A 184 -18.52 8.92 -14.11
N GLY A 185 -18.71 7.62 -13.84
CA GLY A 185 -19.87 7.14 -13.06
C GLY A 185 -19.95 7.74 -11.65
N LEU A 186 -18.81 7.91 -10.97
CA LEU A 186 -18.73 8.63 -9.69
C LEU A 186 -19.26 10.06 -9.83
N LEU A 187 -18.84 10.78 -10.87
CA LEU A 187 -19.29 12.15 -11.12
C LEU A 187 -20.78 12.21 -11.47
N ASP A 188 -21.28 11.29 -12.27
CA ASP A 188 -22.69 11.25 -12.67
C ASP A 188 -23.61 10.91 -11.48
N ASP A 189 -23.13 10.16 -10.49
CA ASP A 189 -23.82 9.90 -9.22
C ASP A 189 -23.85 11.13 -8.30
N LEU A 190 -22.80 11.96 -8.32
CA LEU A 190 -22.75 13.21 -7.56
C LEU A 190 -23.49 14.37 -8.24
N PHE A 191 -23.53 14.37 -9.57
CA PHE A 191 -24.17 15.40 -10.40
C PHE A 191 -25.19 14.75 -11.36
N PRO A 192 -26.34 14.26 -10.86
CA PRO A 192 -27.34 13.62 -11.71
C PRO A 192 -27.91 14.62 -12.72
N ALA A 193 -28.03 14.22 -13.99
CA ALA A 193 -28.55 15.07 -15.06
C ALA A 193 -29.95 15.64 -14.78
N ASP A 194 -30.76 14.90 -14.00
CA ASP A 194 -32.15 15.24 -13.70
C ASP A 194 -32.30 16.22 -12.51
N ALA A 195 -31.20 16.56 -11.83
CA ALA A 195 -31.24 17.31 -10.57
C ALA A 195 -31.18 18.85 -10.73
N GLY A 196 -31.27 19.37 -11.96
CA GLY A 196 -31.12 20.80 -12.26
C GLY A 196 -29.64 21.27 -12.21
N SER A 197 -29.42 22.59 -12.09
CA SER A 197 -28.08 23.20 -12.07
C SER A 197 -27.36 22.99 -10.72
N ILE A 198 -27.12 21.74 -10.31
CA ILE A 198 -26.25 21.45 -9.17
C ILE A 198 -24.82 21.79 -9.57
N THR A 199 -24.29 22.89 -9.05
CA THR A 199 -22.91 23.32 -9.29
C THR A 199 -21.93 22.77 -8.25
N ALA A 200 -22.41 22.19 -7.16
CA ALA A 200 -21.58 21.55 -6.15
C ALA A 200 -22.30 20.41 -5.42
N ALA A 201 -21.56 19.32 -5.16
CA ALA A 201 -22.03 18.15 -4.43
C ALA A 201 -21.14 17.90 -3.20
N GLU A 202 -21.76 17.75 -2.02
CA GLU A 202 -21.08 17.38 -0.79
C GLU A 202 -21.27 15.90 -0.48
N THR A 203 -20.20 15.22 -0.09
CA THR A 203 -20.26 13.80 0.26
C THR A 203 -19.26 13.45 1.34
N THR A 204 -19.64 12.52 2.21
CA THR A 204 -18.74 11.87 3.18
C THR A 204 -18.27 10.50 2.69
N LYS A 205 -18.69 10.08 1.49
CA LYS A 205 -18.45 8.76 0.90
C LYS A 205 -17.44 8.78 -0.25
N LEU A 206 -16.80 9.93 -0.54
CA LEU A 206 -15.86 10.05 -1.66
C LEU A 206 -14.78 8.96 -1.63
N PHE A 207 -14.21 8.67 -0.46
CA PHE A 207 -13.19 7.64 -0.33
C PHE A 207 -13.72 6.23 -0.61
N ASP A 208 -14.94 5.91 -0.17
CA ASP A 208 -15.58 4.64 -0.51
C ASP A 208 -15.87 4.52 -2.02
N MET A 209 -16.24 5.62 -2.67
CA MET A 209 -16.42 5.71 -4.11
C MET A 209 -15.10 5.49 -4.87
N LEU A 210 -14.00 6.10 -4.41
CA LEU A 210 -12.65 5.87 -4.98
C LEU A 210 -12.22 4.41 -4.80
N LYS A 211 -12.48 3.81 -3.63
CA LYS A 211 -12.24 2.38 -3.40
C LYS A 211 -13.06 1.51 -4.36
N LYS A 212 -14.33 1.86 -4.59
CA LYS A 212 -15.20 1.19 -5.57
C LYS A 212 -14.62 1.24 -6.97
N ILE A 213 -14.11 2.40 -7.43
CA ILE A 213 -13.42 2.54 -8.71
C ILE A 213 -12.29 1.52 -8.82
N THR A 214 -11.39 1.48 -7.84
CA THR A 214 -10.21 0.59 -7.90
C THR A 214 -10.55 -0.90 -7.91
N ILE A 215 -11.62 -1.29 -7.22
CA ILE A 215 -12.12 -2.67 -7.25
C ILE A 215 -12.68 -2.99 -8.64
N HIS A 216 -13.47 -2.09 -9.24
CA HIS A 216 -14.05 -2.30 -10.57
C HIS A 216 -12.98 -2.36 -11.67
N VAL A 217 -11.99 -1.46 -11.63
CA VAL A 217 -10.82 -1.47 -12.54
C VAL A 217 -10.11 -2.81 -12.47
N LEU A 218 -9.90 -3.33 -11.26
CA LEU A 218 -9.26 -4.61 -11.06
C LEU A 218 -10.13 -5.78 -11.52
N MET A 219 -11.45 -5.73 -11.33
CA MET A 219 -12.35 -6.76 -11.88
C MET A 219 -12.32 -6.79 -13.41
N ALA A 220 -12.26 -5.63 -14.07
CA ALA A 220 -12.17 -5.54 -15.52
C ALA A 220 -10.79 -6.01 -16.04
N ALA A 221 -9.70 -5.39 -15.59
CA ALA A 221 -8.36 -5.69 -16.07
C ALA A 221 -7.86 -7.08 -15.58
N GLY A 222 -8.21 -7.43 -14.34
CA GLY A 222 -7.84 -8.67 -13.70
C GLY A 222 -8.65 -9.85 -14.21
N MET A 223 -9.97 -9.77 -14.09
CA MET A 223 -10.89 -10.90 -14.27
C MET A 223 -11.68 -10.85 -15.59
N GLY A 224 -11.54 -9.78 -16.38
CA GLY A 224 -12.35 -9.58 -17.59
C GLY A 224 -13.82 -9.28 -17.31
N LYS A 225 -14.20 -8.93 -16.08
CA LYS A 225 -15.58 -8.66 -15.67
C LYS A 225 -15.78 -7.15 -15.49
N GLN A 226 -16.32 -6.50 -16.51
CA GLN A 226 -16.76 -5.10 -16.40
C GLN A 226 -18.03 -5.01 -15.55
N VAL A 227 -18.02 -4.10 -14.57
CA VAL A 227 -19.14 -3.90 -13.63
C VAL A 227 -19.69 -2.49 -13.81
N SER A 228 -21.02 -2.32 -13.85
CA SER A 228 -21.63 -1.00 -13.92
C SER A 228 -21.36 -0.19 -12.64
N TRP A 229 -21.31 1.14 -12.76
CA TRP A 229 -21.13 2.01 -11.59
C TRP A 229 -22.26 1.82 -10.57
N ASN A 230 -23.51 1.75 -11.03
CA ASN A 230 -24.70 1.60 -10.19
C ASN A 230 -24.89 0.19 -9.62
N CYS A 231 -23.94 -0.72 -9.83
CA CYS A 231 -23.99 -2.02 -9.16
C CYS A 231 -23.82 -1.79 -7.65
N GLU A 232 -24.82 -2.24 -6.88
CA GLU A 232 -24.77 -2.23 -5.43
C GLU A 232 -23.60 -3.11 -4.95
N PRO A 233 -22.87 -2.73 -3.89
CA PRO A 233 -21.82 -3.57 -3.31
C PRO A 233 -22.37 -4.94 -2.89
N ASP A 234 -23.61 -4.99 -2.42
CA ASP A 234 -24.36 -6.21 -2.07
C ASP A 234 -25.13 -6.79 -3.29
N GLY A 235 -24.70 -6.49 -4.51
CA GLY A 235 -25.37 -6.86 -5.77
C GLY A 235 -25.65 -8.37 -5.93
N GLU A 236 -26.26 -8.73 -7.07
CA GLU A 236 -26.83 -10.08 -7.30
C GLU A 236 -25.90 -11.22 -6.84
N LEU A 237 -26.44 -12.04 -5.93
CA LEU A 237 -25.76 -13.23 -5.44
C LEU A 237 -25.64 -14.24 -6.59
N GLU A 238 -24.40 -14.53 -6.99
CA GLU A 238 -24.09 -15.59 -7.93
C GLU A 238 -24.55 -16.94 -7.37
N ALA A 239 -25.14 -17.80 -8.21
CA ALA A 239 -25.64 -19.10 -7.78
C ALA A 239 -24.53 -19.94 -7.09
N GLY A 240 -24.78 -20.38 -5.85
CA GLY A 240 -23.82 -21.15 -5.07
C GLY A 240 -22.79 -20.31 -4.30
N TYR A 241 -23.02 -19.00 -4.14
CA TYR A 241 -22.28 -18.08 -3.29
C TYR A 241 -23.21 -17.36 -2.31
N THR A 242 -22.67 -16.94 -1.16
CA THR A 242 -23.42 -16.26 -0.09
C THR A 242 -23.06 -14.78 0.07
N MET A 243 -22.03 -14.32 -0.63
CA MET A 243 -21.58 -12.93 -0.64
C MET A 243 -21.38 -12.49 -2.10
N SER A 244 -21.49 -11.19 -2.38
CA SER A 244 -21.08 -10.66 -3.69
C SER A 244 -19.55 -10.78 -3.89
N PRO A 245 -19.05 -10.71 -5.14
CA PRO A 245 -17.61 -10.72 -5.40
C PRO A 245 -16.86 -9.59 -4.68
N THR A 246 -17.42 -8.39 -4.68
CA THR A 246 -16.82 -7.21 -4.03
C THR A 246 -16.78 -7.35 -2.51
N VAL A 247 -17.85 -7.83 -1.88
CA VAL A 247 -17.92 -7.97 -0.41
C VAL A 247 -17.03 -9.10 0.08
N SER A 248 -17.01 -10.25 -0.60
CA SER A 248 -16.11 -11.35 -0.23
C SER A 248 -14.64 -10.94 -0.35
N LEU A 249 -14.27 -10.26 -1.44
CA LEU A 249 -12.92 -9.77 -1.65
C LEU A 249 -12.48 -8.75 -0.60
N THR A 250 -13.26 -7.68 -0.42
CA THR A 250 -12.93 -6.62 0.55
C THR A 250 -12.87 -7.15 1.98
N THR A 251 -13.73 -8.11 2.33
CA THR A 251 -13.72 -8.77 3.65
C THR A 251 -12.40 -9.51 3.89
N ILE A 252 -11.89 -10.28 2.93
CA ILE A 252 -10.62 -10.99 3.12
C ILE A 252 -9.46 -10.01 3.18
N VAL A 253 -9.40 -9.03 2.26
CA VAL A 253 -8.26 -8.11 2.16
C VAL A 253 -8.12 -7.28 3.43
N ALA A 254 -9.23 -6.76 3.97
CA ALA A 254 -9.24 -6.03 5.24
C ALA A 254 -8.80 -6.88 6.46
N ASN A 255 -8.77 -8.21 6.31
CA ASN A 255 -8.40 -9.15 7.37
C ASN A 255 -7.20 -10.04 6.98
N ILE A 256 -6.50 -9.75 5.88
CA ILE A 256 -5.46 -10.61 5.31
C ILE A 256 -4.29 -10.76 6.29
N VAL A 257 -3.98 -9.68 7.00
CA VAL A 257 -3.09 -9.68 8.16
C VAL A 257 -3.92 -9.89 9.41
N GLY A 258 -3.47 -10.81 10.26
CA GLY A 258 -4.11 -11.09 11.53
C GLY A 258 -5.10 -12.24 11.45
N ILE A 259 -6.39 -11.99 11.69
CA ILE A 259 -7.41 -13.05 11.82
C ILE A 259 -7.54 -13.90 10.55
N GLY A 260 -7.41 -13.32 9.36
CA GLY A 260 -7.46 -14.06 8.10
C GLY A 260 -6.32 -15.06 7.90
N MET A 261 -5.24 -14.95 8.69
CA MET A 261 -4.13 -15.92 8.70
C MET A 261 -4.55 -17.28 9.32
N LEU A 262 -5.68 -17.33 10.03
CA LEU A 262 -6.20 -18.58 10.56
C LEU A 262 -6.67 -19.54 9.44
N PRO A 263 -6.62 -20.86 9.67
CA PRO A 263 -7.11 -21.85 8.71
C PRO A 263 -8.58 -21.62 8.35
N THR A 264 -8.94 -21.75 7.07
CA THR A 264 -10.30 -21.50 6.57
C THR A 264 -11.36 -22.35 7.30
N GLY A 265 -11.08 -23.64 7.53
CA GLY A 265 -11.98 -24.52 8.26
C GLY A 265 -12.24 -24.07 9.71
N LEU A 266 -11.20 -23.56 10.40
CA LEU A 266 -11.35 -23.02 11.76
C LEU A 266 -12.25 -21.79 11.77
N LEU A 267 -12.10 -20.89 10.80
CA LEU A 267 -12.92 -19.68 10.68
C LEU A 267 -14.38 -20.00 10.34
N ILE A 268 -14.63 -20.91 9.40
CA ILE A 268 -15.99 -21.32 9.00
C ILE A 268 -16.75 -21.97 10.16
N HIS A 269 -16.07 -22.83 10.92
CA HIS A 269 -16.67 -23.56 12.04
C HIS A 269 -16.49 -22.84 13.38
N TRP A 270 -16.09 -21.56 13.37
CA TRP A 270 -15.85 -20.81 14.60
C TRP A 270 -17.09 -20.84 15.51
N PRO A 271 -16.99 -21.27 16.78
CA PRO A 271 -18.13 -21.33 17.68
C PRO A 271 -18.82 -19.97 17.85
N THR A 272 -20.15 -19.93 17.78
CA THR A 272 -20.91 -18.68 17.90
C THR A 272 -20.80 -18.02 19.28
N TRP A 273 -20.53 -18.82 20.32
CA TRP A 273 -20.36 -18.35 21.69
C TRP A 273 -18.97 -17.75 21.97
N LEU A 274 -18.00 -17.92 21.07
CA LEU A 274 -16.68 -17.28 21.20
C LEU A 274 -16.73 -15.82 20.73
N PRO A 275 -15.84 -14.95 21.26
CA PRO A 275 -15.76 -13.56 20.83
C PRO A 275 -15.64 -13.43 19.30
N GLY A 276 -16.47 -12.56 18.73
CA GLY A 276 -16.46 -12.27 17.30
C GLY A 276 -17.04 -13.36 16.39
N GLY A 277 -17.76 -14.36 16.93
CA GLY A 277 -18.14 -15.56 16.16
C GLY A 277 -18.84 -15.31 14.81
N GLY A 278 -19.76 -14.36 14.72
CA GLY A 278 -20.38 -13.99 13.44
C GLY A 278 -19.38 -13.43 12.43
N ASN A 279 -18.48 -12.54 12.88
CA ASN A 279 -17.45 -11.92 12.05
C ASN A 279 -16.39 -12.95 11.60
N MET A 280 -15.97 -13.85 12.51
CA MET A 280 -15.02 -14.92 12.20
C MET A 280 -15.54 -15.85 11.11
N ARG A 281 -16.82 -16.26 11.22
CA ARG A 281 -17.49 -17.06 10.19
C ARG A 281 -17.61 -16.31 8.87
N ARG A 282 -17.91 -15.01 8.90
CA ARG A 282 -17.96 -14.15 7.71
C ARG A 282 -16.62 -14.12 6.98
N ILE A 283 -15.51 -13.93 7.71
CA ILE A 283 -14.15 -13.96 7.14
C ILE A 283 -13.84 -15.34 6.55
N GLY A 284 -14.16 -16.43 7.27
CA GLY A 284 -13.97 -17.80 6.79
C GLY A 284 -14.74 -18.10 5.50
N LYS A 285 -16.02 -17.70 5.44
CA LYS A 285 -16.85 -17.83 4.23
C LYS A 285 -16.30 -17.01 3.07
N ALA A 286 -15.94 -15.75 3.31
CA ALA A 286 -15.33 -14.89 2.32
C ALA A 286 -14.08 -15.55 1.72
N LYS A 287 -13.17 -16.02 2.58
CA LYS A 287 -11.93 -16.71 2.21
C LYS A 287 -12.19 -17.93 1.30
N PHE A 288 -13.15 -18.76 1.67
CA PHE A 288 -13.55 -19.91 0.86
C PHE A 288 -14.16 -19.49 -0.49
N GLU A 289 -15.04 -18.49 -0.51
CA GLU A 289 -15.70 -18.06 -1.72
C GLU A 289 -14.75 -17.40 -2.73
N VAL A 290 -13.78 -16.59 -2.29
CA VAL A 290 -12.78 -16.02 -3.20
C VAL A 290 -11.88 -17.09 -3.79
N GLN A 291 -11.47 -18.09 -2.98
CA GLN A 291 -10.76 -19.25 -3.52
C GLN A 291 -11.59 -19.95 -4.59
N LYS A 292 -12.84 -20.29 -4.26
CA LYS A 292 -13.77 -20.97 -5.17
C LYS A 292 -13.97 -20.19 -6.48
N ARG A 293 -14.18 -18.87 -6.41
CA ARG A 293 -14.33 -18.01 -7.60
C ARG A 293 -13.08 -18.03 -8.48
N ASN A 294 -11.90 -17.84 -7.89
CA ASN A 294 -10.65 -17.87 -8.64
C ASN A 294 -10.44 -19.22 -9.34
N GLU A 295 -10.76 -20.32 -8.65
CA GLU A 295 -10.69 -21.65 -9.24
C GLU A 295 -11.66 -21.84 -10.42
N THR A 296 -12.92 -21.40 -10.26
CA THR A 296 -13.93 -21.45 -11.33
C THR A 296 -13.51 -20.62 -12.54
N MET A 297 -13.02 -19.38 -12.33
CA MET A 297 -12.56 -18.51 -13.43
C MET A 297 -11.39 -19.14 -14.20
N ILE A 298 -10.43 -19.75 -13.50
CA ILE A 298 -9.31 -20.46 -14.15
C ILE A 298 -9.81 -21.64 -14.99
N GLN A 299 -10.75 -22.43 -14.46
CA GLN A 299 -11.33 -23.57 -15.18
C GLN A 299 -12.12 -23.15 -16.42
N GLU A 300 -12.92 -22.09 -16.30
CA GLU A 300 -13.67 -21.52 -17.43
C GLU A 300 -12.73 -21.00 -18.51
N GLN A 301 -11.66 -20.30 -18.15
CA GLN A 301 -10.67 -19.81 -19.11
C GLN A 301 -9.92 -20.95 -19.79
N GLN A 302 -9.52 -21.99 -19.06
CA GLN A 302 -8.90 -23.19 -19.63
C GLN A 302 -9.82 -23.88 -20.64
N TYR A 303 -11.12 -23.97 -20.32
CA TYR A 303 -12.13 -24.54 -21.21
C TYR A 303 -12.38 -23.67 -22.46
N GLN A 304 -12.46 -22.34 -22.30
CA GLN A 304 -12.64 -21.42 -23.44
C GLN A 304 -11.44 -21.47 -24.40
N GLN A 305 -10.23 -21.57 -23.86
CA GLN A 305 -9.01 -21.63 -24.66
C GLN A 305 -8.87 -22.95 -25.45
N SER A 306 -9.37 -24.07 -24.91
CA SER A 306 -9.38 -25.34 -25.66
C SER A 306 -10.41 -25.38 -26.79
N GLN A 307 -11.43 -24.51 -26.73
CA GLN A 307 -12.51 -24.41 -27.72
C GLN A 307 -12.26 -23.37 -28.84
N THR A 308 -11.05 -22.77 -28.93
CA THR A 308 -10.62 -21.85 -30.01
C THR A 308 -11.33 -20.48 -30.09
N LYS A 309 -12.06 -20.04 -29.07
CA LYS A 309 -12.58 -18.65 -29.02
C LYS A 309 -11.50 -17.69 -28.54
N SER A 310 -11.19 -16.68 -29.36
CA SER A 310 -10.42 -15.51 -28.94
C SER A 310 -11.15 -14.82 -27.79
N THR A 311 -10.61 -14.91 -26.58
CA THR A 311 -11.09 -14.14 -25.43
C THR A 311 -10.38 -12.79 -25.38
N GLU A 312 -11.08 -11.75 -24.95
CA GLU A 312 -10.46 -10.46 -24.65
C GLU A 312 -9.34 -10.67 -23.60
N PRO A 313 -8.14 -10.11 -23.84
CA PRO A 313 -7.00 -10.32 -22.96
C PRO A 313 -7.22 -9.66 -21.60
N ASN A 314 -7.21 -10.47 -20.54
CA ASN A 314 -7.20 -10.03 -19.15
C ASN A 314 -6.08 -10.79 -18.40
N ILE A 315 -5.82 -10.42 -17.14
CA ILE A 315 -4.74 -11.03 -16.36
C ILE A 315 -4.95 -12.54 -16.20
N ILE A 316 -6.18 -13.02 -15.95
CA ILE A 316 -6.46 -14.46 -15.82
C ILE A 316 -6.19 -15.19 -17.13
N SER A 317 -6.75 -14.72 -18.25
CA SER A 317 -6.59 -15.40 -19.54
C SER A 317 -5.12 -15.47 -19.98
N LYS A 318 -4.37 -14.40 -19.73
CA LYS A 318 -2.92 -14.36 -19.96
C LYS A 318 -2.12 -15.26 -19.02
N LEU A 319 -2.48 -15.35 -17.72
CA LEU A 319 -1.85 -16.29 -16.79
C LEU A 319 -2.06 -17.74 -17.23
N VAL A 320 -3.29 -18.09 -17.63
CA VAL A 320 -3.62 -19.42 -18.13
C VAL A 320 -2.83 -19.72 -19.41
N GLN A 321 -2.79 -18.79 -20.37
CA GLN A 321 -2.03 -18.93 -21.60
C GLN A 321 -0.52 -19.09 -21.35
N ALA A 322 0.07 -18.27 -20.46
CA ALA A 322 1.48 -18.34 -20.13
C ALA A 322 1.83 -19.67 -19.43
N SER A 323 0.91 -20.21 -18.63
CA SER A 323 1.09 -21.52 -17.99
C SER A 323 1.04 -22.67 -19.01
N LEU A 324 0.09 -22.66 -19.95
CA LEU A 324 -0.06 -23.69 -20.99
C LEU A 324 1.06 -23.67 -22.04
N GLY A 325 1.57 -22.49 -22.39
CA GLY A 325 2.69 -22.33 -23.35
C GLY A 325 4.07 -22.63 -22.77
N SER A 326 4.16 -22.95 -21.47
CA SER A 326 5.42 -23.27 -20.79
C SER A 326 5.70 -24.77 -20.83
N VAL A 327 6.98 -25.16 -20.91
CA VAL A 327 7.39 -26.55 -20.62
C VAL A 327 6.84 -26.94 -19.24
N SER A 328 6.38 -28.19 -19.05
CA SER A 328 5.70 -28.63 -17.81
C SER A 328 6.39 -28.20 -16.50
N SER A 329 7.73 -28.18 -16.46
CA SER A 329 8.51 -27.72 -15.29
C SER A 329 8.46 -26.21 -15.01
N GLN A 330 8.10 -25.41 -16.02
CA GLN A 330 8.02 -23.94 -15.96
C GLN A 330 6.59 -23.41 -15.81
N ALA A 331 5.56 -24.26 -15.96
CA ALA A 331 4.16 -23.91 -15.79
C ALA A 331 3.79 -23.65 -14.32
N MET A 332 2.80 -22.79 -14.08
CA MET A 332 2.24 -22.59 -12.74
C MET A 332 1.23 -23.69 -12.42
N THR A 333 1.25 -24.18 -11.17
CA THR A 333 0.18 -25.05 -10.67
C THR A 333 -1.13 -24.28 -10.53
N LYS A 334 -2.25 -24.99 -10.39
CA LYS A 334 -3.56 -24.37 -10.12
C LYS A 334 -3.51 -23.47 -8.88
N ASP A 335 -2.93 -23.96 -7.79
CA ASP A 335 -2.81 -23.22 -6.53
C ASP A 335 -1.91 -21.97 -6.69
N GLU A 336 -0.83 -22.06 -7.46
CA GLU A 336 0.02 -20.91 -7.77
C GLU A 336 -0.74 -19.86 -8.59
N MET A 337 -1.58 -20.25 -9.55
CA MET A 337 -2.40 -19.32 -10.31
C MET A 337 -3.46 -18.65 -9.42
N VAL A 338 -4.18 -19.42 -8.58
CA VAL A 338 -5.17 -18.89 -7.63
C VAL A 338 -4.53 -17.91 -6.66
N SER A 339 -3.36 -18.25 -6.12
CA SER A 339 -2.62 -17.41 -5.17
C SER A 339 -2.08 -16.14 -5.83
N ASN A 340 -1.59 -16.20 -7.07
CA ASN A 340 -1.16 -15.00 -7.81
C ASN A 340 -2.36 -14.10 -8.15
N LEU A 341 -3.49 -14.66 -8.59
CA LEU A 341 -4.69 -13.87 -8.85
C LEU A 341 -5.19 -13.18 -7.57
N PHE A 342 -5.19 -13.89 -6.45
CA PHE A 342 -5.54 -13.29 -5.16
C PHE A 342 -4.59 -12.16 -4.77
N ILE A 343 -3.26 -12.33 -4.88
CA ILE A 343 -2.34 -11.26 -4.46
C ILE A 343 -2.40 -10.05 -5.39
N PHE A 344 -2.64 -10.21 -6.69
CA PHE A 344 -2.88 -9.08 -7.59
C PHE A 344 -4.12 -8.29 -7.20
N THR A 345 -5.17 -9.03 -6.86
CA THR A 345 -6.44 -8.48 -6.41
C THR A 345 -6.25 -7.72 -5.09
N ALA A 346 -5.69 -8.37 -4.07
CA ALA A 346 -5.51 -7.78 -2.74
C ALA A 346 -4.53 -6.60 -2.74
N ALA A 347 -3.39 -6.71 -3.41
CA ALA A 347 -2.34 -5.68 -3.38
C ALA A 347 -2.66 -4.49 -4.32
N GLY A 348 -3.44 -4.71 -5.37
CA GLY A 348 -3.69 -3.71 -6.42
C GLY A 348 -4.67 -2.62 -5.98
N PHE A 349 -5.88 -2.99 -5.55
CA PHE A 349 -6.92 -1.97 -5.31
C PHE A 349 -6.68 -1.17 -4.03
N GLU A 350 -6.23 -1.80 -2.94
CA GLU A 350 -6.16 -1.13 -1.63
C GLU A 350 -5.04 -0.08 -1.57
N THR A 351 -3.92 -0.34 -2.25
CA THR A 351 -2.81 0.62 -2.37
C THR A 351 -3.23 1.84 -3.19
N THR A 352 -3.78 1.64 -4.39
CA THR A 352 -4.23 2.74 -5.26
C THR A 352 -5.37 3.54 -4.63
N ALA A 353 -6.39 2.89 -4.04
CA ALA A 353 -7.51 3.57 -3.39
C ALA A 353 -7.04 4.50 -2.27
N THR A 354 -6.05 4.04 -1.49
CA THR A 354 -5.51 4.83 -0.39
C THR A 354 -4.66 5.99 -0.89
N THR A 355 -3.86 5.80 -1.94
CA THR A 355 -3.13 6.91 -2.60
C THR A 355 -4.11 7.95 -3.16
N LEU A 356 -5.22 7.53 -3.77
CA LEU A 356 -6.29 8.44 -4.21
C LEU A 356 -6.97 9.18 -3.05
N ALA A 357 -7.19 8.51 -1.92
CA ALA A 357 -7.77 9.16 -0.73
C ALA A 357 -6.85 10.26 -0.17
N PHE A 358 -5.54 9.99 -0.03
CA PHE A 358 -4.56 11.02 0.36
C PHE A 358 -4.52 12.17 -0.66
N ALA A 359 -4.53 11.84 -1.95
CA ALA A 359 -4.57 12.82 -3.03
C ALA A 359 -5.77 13.77 -2.93
N MET A 360 -6.98 13.28 -2.66
CA MET A 360 -8.16 14.14 -2.52
C MET A 360 -8.02 15.14 -1.37
N VAL A 361 -7.47 14.69 -0.22
CA VAL A 361 -7.24 15.57 0.93
C VAL A 361 -6.16 16.61 0.61
N LEU A 362 -5.08 16.22 -0.08
CA LEU A 362 -3.99 17.10 -0.48
C LEU A 362 -4.43 18.14 -1.52
N LEU A 363 -5.30 17.76 -2.46
CA LEU A 363 -5.89 18.70 -3.43
C LEU A 363 -6.77 19.75 -2.74
N ALA A 364 -7.57 19.34 -1.74
CA ALA A 364 -8.37 20.26 -0.94
C ALA A 364 -7.50 21.14 -0.02
N ARG A 365 -6.40 20.58 0.52
CA ARG A 365 -5.45 21.26 1.41
C ARG A 365 -4.58 22.28 0.68
N HIS A 366 -4.30 22.05 -0.62
CA HIS A 366 -3.40 22.87 -1.43
C HIS A 366 -4.03 23.25 -2.78
N PRO A 367 -4.94 24.25 -2.81
CA PRO A 367 -5.58 24.70 -4.04
C PRO A 367 -4.59 25.14 -5.13
N CYS A 368 -3.41 25.66 -4.76
CA CYS A 368 -2.36 26.03 -5.73
C CYS A 368 -1.87 24.85 -6.57
N TRP A 369 -1.73 23.67 -5.97
CA TRP A 369 -1.36 22.45 -6.70
C TRP A 369 -2.50 21.90 -7.53
N GLN A 370 -3.74 22.13 -7.11
CA GLN A 370 -4.91 21.77 -7.89
C GLN A 370 -5.00 22.63 -9.17
N GLU A 371 -4.80 23.94 -9.06
CA GLU A 371 -4.74 24.84 -10.23
C GLU A 371 -3.59 24.49 -11.17
N TRP A 372 -2.42 24.19 -10.60
CA TRP A 372 -1.27 23.73 -11.35
C TRP A 372 -1.55 22.43 -12.13
N ILE A 373 -2.37 21.52 -11.60
CA ILE A 373 -2.79 20.32 -12.35
C ILE A 373 -3.88 20.67 -13.38
N HIS A 374 -4.80 21.58 -13.07
CA HIS A 374 -5.84 22.00 -14.01
C HIS A 374 -5.26 22.54 -15.32
N GLU A 375 -4.17 23.31 -15.28
CA GLU A 375 -3.48 23.76 -16.50
C GLU A 375 -3.08 22.59 -17.42
N GLU A 376 -2.58 21.49 -16.85
CA GLU A 376 -2.24 20.29 -17.63
C GLU A 376 -3.51 19.57 -18.11
N VAL A 377 -4.49 19.39 -17.23
CA VAL A 377 -5.77 18.76 -17.55
C VAL A 377 -6.44 19.45 -18.73
N ASP A 378 -6.54 20.78 -18.69
CA ASP A 378 -7.15 21.59 -19.75
C ASP A 378 -6.37 21.41 -21.06
N SER A 379 -5.03 21.39 -21.02
CA SER A 379 -4.22 21.11 -22.23
C SER A 379 -4.47 19.72 -22.83
N LEU A 380 -4.80 18.73 -21.99
CA LEU A 380 -5.04 17.34 -22.41
C LEU A 380 -6.49 17.10 -22.86
N THR A 381 -7.42 17.97 -22.51
CA THR A 381 -8.85 17.81 -22.81
C THR A 381 -9.37 18.78 -23.89
N SER A 382 -8.69 19.90 -24.17
CA SER A 382 -9.21 21.00 -25.00
C SER A 382 -9.41 20.72 -26.50
N ASN A 383 -8.92 19.62 -27.09
CA ASN A 383 -8.79 19.52 -28.57
C ASN A 383 -8.91 18.12 -29.19
N HIS A 384 -9.72 17.23 -28.64
CA HIS A 384 -9.53 15.80 -28.92
C HIS A 384 -10.80 15.04 -29.31
N SER A 385 -10.76 14.48 -30.53
CA SER A 385 -11.72 13.48 -31.03
C SER A 385 -11.73 12.25 -30.10
N GLU A 386 -12.75 11.39 -30.16
CA GLU A 386 -12.81 10.17 -29.32
C GLU A 386 -11.53 9.31 -29.40
N ASN A 387 -10.84 9.32 -30.55
CA ASN A 387 -9.58 8.60 -30.77
C ASN A 387 -8.37 9.17 -30.00
N ASP A 388 -8.41 10.44 -29.63
CA ASP A 388 -7.32 11.11 -28.91
C ASP A 388 -7.39 10.87 -27.39
N ARG A 389 -8.43 10.17 -26.90
CA ARG A 389 -8.59 9.74 -25.50
C ARG A 389 -7.84 8.44 -25.16
N ASP A 390 -6.97 7.99 -26.06
CA ASP A 390 -6.14 6.81 -25.87
C ASP A 390 -5.10 7.02 -24.75
N TYR A 391 -4.96 6.03 -23.86
CA TYR A 391 -3.93 6.01 -22.82
C TYR A 391 -2.52 6.26 -23.39
N ALA A 392 -2.22 5.74 -24.58
CA ALA A 392 -0.90 5.86 -25.19
C ALA A 392 -0.55 7.31 -25.59
N ILE A 393 -1.56 8.17 -25.74
CA ILE A 393 -1.43 9.58 -26.09
C ILE A 393 -1.42 10.43 -24.80
N ILE A 394 -2.37 10.17 -23.90
CA ILE A 394 -2.58 11.00 -22.71
C ILE A 394 -1.55 10.71 -21.63
N PHE A 395 -1.34 9.44 -21.27
CA PHE A 395 -0.54 9.08 -20.10
C PHE A 395 0.91 9.60 -20.17
N PRO A 396 1.63 9.53 -21.31
CA PRO A 396 2.98 10.08 -21.41
C PRO A 396 3.06 11.60 -21.26
N LYS A 397 1.95 12.33 -21.47
CA LYS A 397 1.87 13.78 -21.39
C LYS A 397 1.39 14.29 -20.02
N ALA A 398 0.79 13.44 -19.19
CA ALA A 398 0.25 13.76 -17.86
C ALA A 398 1.35 13.87 -16.77
N ILE A 399 2.34 14.72 -17.03
CA ILE A 399 3.55 14.88 -16.21
C ILE A 399 3.25 15.48 -14.84
N ARG A 400 2.39 16.50 -14.75
CA ARG A 400 2.02 17.17 -13.50
C ARG A 400 1.17 16.24 -12.62
N ILE A 401 0.21 15.51 -13.19
CA ILE A 401 -0.58 14.51 -12.47
C ILE A 401 0.33 13.39 -11.93
N LEU A 402 1.26 12.89 -12.74
CA LEU A 402 2.21 11.86 -12.30
C LEU A 402 3.14 12.41 -11.19
N SER A 403 3.64 13.63 -11.35
CA SER A 403 4.48 14.32 -10.35
C SER A 403 3.75 14.50 -9.02
N PHE A 404 2.47 14.85 -9.07
CA PHE A 404 1.60 14.91 -7.90
C PHE A 404 1.46 13.52 -7.25
N MET A 405 1.18 12.47 -8.01
CA MET A 405 1.14 11.10 -7.48
C MET A 405 2.44 10.70 -6.80
N LEU A 406 3.58 10.96 -7.43
CA LEU A 406 4.90 10.61 -6.90
C LEU A 406 5.18 11.30 -5.56
N GLU A 407 4.75 12.55 -5.40
CA GLU A 407 4.86 13.27 -4.13
C GLU A 407 3.89 12.72 -3.07
N VAL A 408 2.67 12.35 -3.45
CA VAL A 408 1.71 11.69 -2.53
C VAL A 408 2.33 10.41 -1.98
N VAL A 409 2.87 9.53 -2.82
CA VAL A 409 3.48 8.27 -2.35
C VAL A 409 4.85 8.46 -1.70
N ARG A 410 5.51 9.61 -1.90
CA ARG A 410 6.74 9.96 -1.17
C ARG A 410 6.41 10.18 0.30
N LEU A 411 5.44 11.06 0.59
CA LEU A 411 5.06 11.41 1.96
C LEU A 411 4.13 10.39 2.63
N TYR A 412 3.24 9.75 1.85
CA TYR A 412 2.24 8.81 2.33
C TYR A 412 2.35 7.46 1.60
N PRO A 413 3.48 6.73 1.72
CA PRO A 413 3.68 5.46 1.02
C PRO A 413 2.72 4.38 1.56
N PRO A 414 1.89 3.74 0.72
CA PRO A 414 0.99 2.66 1.17
C PRO A 414 1.73 1.49 1.83
N ALA A 415 2.97 1.21 1.39
CA ALA A 415 3.87 0.25 2.00
C ALA A 415 4.98 0.98 2.80
N PRO A 416 4.84 1.12 4.12
CA PRO A 416 5.76 1.95 4.93
C PRO A 416 7.16 1.34 5.07
N HIS A 417 7.31 0.04 4.85
CA HIS A 417 8.61 -0.63 4.85
C HIS A 417 8.68 -1.83 3.91
N ILE A 418 9.90 -2.28 3.64
CA ILE A 418 10.20 -3.52 2.92
C ILE A 418 10.90 -4.49 3.87
N HIS A 419 10.36 -5.71 3.99
CA HIS A 419 10.83 -6.72 4.93
C HIS A 419 11.59 -7.86 4.23
N ARG A 420 12.77 -8.20 4.77
CA ARG A 420 13.63 -9.31 4.36
C ARG A 420 14.15 -10.10 5.57
N GLU A 421 14.69 -11.28 5.33
CA GLU A 421 15.38 -12.08 6.32
C GLU A 421 16.66 -12.66 5.72
N ILE A 422 17.73 -12.68 6.52
CA ILE A 422 18.99 -13.29 6.11
C ILE A 422 19.15 -14.68 6.72
N THR A 423 19.54 -15.65 5.90
CA THR A 423 19.73 -17.05 6.31
C THR A 423 21.17 -17.36 6.73
N ALA A 424 22.12 -16.59 6.21
CA ALA A 424 23.53 -16.60 6.57
C ALA A 424 23.99 -15.20 6.99
N SER A 425 25.13 -15.08 7.66
CA SER A 425 25.68 -13.76 7.99
C SER A 425 26.02 -13.00 6.71
N GLN A 426 25.64 -11.73 6.64
CA GLN A 426 25.82 -10.89 5.46
C GLN A 426 26.58 -9.62 5.83
N THR A 427 27.53 -9.22 5.00
CA THR A 427 28.08 -7.86 5.06
C THR A 427 27.20 -6.96 4.21
N VAL A 428 26.64 -5.92 4.81
CA VAL A 428 25.83 -4.88 4.14
C VAL A 428 26.66 -3.63 3.97
N GLN A 429 26.69 -3.08 2.76
CA GLN A 429 27.35 -1.81 2.49
C GLN A 429 26.46 -0.66 2.97
N THR A 430 27.01 0.25 3.78
CA THR A 430 26.32 1.49 4.21
C THR A 430 27.22 2.68 3.90
N THR A 431 26.66 3.89 3.86
CA THR A 431 27.43 5.13 3.68
C THR A 431 28.48 5.36 4.77
N ALA A 432 28.26 4.82 5.97
CA ALA A 432 29.21 4.84 7.09
C ALA A 432 30.25 3.71 7.04
N GLY A 433 30.16 2.80 6.07
CA GLY A 433 31.04 1.64 5.90
C GLY A 433 30.31 0.29 5.99
N PRO A 434 31.02 -0.82 5.74
CA PRO A 434 30.42 -2.14 5.75
C PRO A 434 30.03 -2.58 7.16
N VAL A 435 28.85 -3.19 7.30
CA VAL A 435 28.35 -3.74 8.57
C VAL A 435 28.03 -5.22 8.43
N VAL A 436 28.53 -6.04 9.34
CA VAL A 436 28.26 -7.48 9.37
C VAL A 436 26.99 -7.74 10.18
N ILE A 437 25.98 -8.30 9.53
CA ILE A 437 24.70 -8.66 10.13
C ILE A 437 24.67 -10.19 10.35
N PRO A 438 24.38 -10.68 11.57
CA PRO A 438 24.32 -12.11 11.87
C PRO A 438 23.16 -12.85 11.18
N ALA A 439 23.36 -14.13 10.88
CA ALA A 439 22.31 -15.01 10.34
C ALA A 439 21.03 -15.00 11.20
N GLY A 440 19.87 -15.10 10.56
CA GLY A 440 18.55 -15.11 11.20
C GLY A 440 18.03 -13.73 11.61
N THR A 441 18.73 -12.66 11.24
CA THR A 441 18.29 -11.28 11.48
C THR A 441 17.20 -10.88 10.48
N LYS A 442 16.15 -10.20 10.95
CA LYS A 442 15.15 -9.55 10.10
C LYS A 442 15.69 -8.22 9.61
N VAL A 443 15.43 -7.87 8.37
CA VAL A 443 15.93 -6.67 7.72
C VAL A 443 14.74 -5.84 7.25
N TYR A 444 14.69 -4.59 7.68
CA TYR A 444 13.63 -3.65 7.38
C TYR A 444 14.22 -2.40 6.73
N ILE A 445 13.71 -2.07 5.55
CA ILE A 445 13.96 -0.80 4.89
C ILE A 445 12.77 0.09 5.21
N ASN A 446 13.00 1.19 5.93
CA ASN A 446 11.94 2.13 6.29
C ASN A 446 11.73 3.10 5.13
N SER A 447 10.72 2.82 4.30
CA SER A 447 10.40 3.62 3.11
C SER A 447 10.00 5.05 3.51
N VAL A 448 9.20 5.21 4.57
CA VAL A 448 8.76 6.53 5.06
C VAL A 448 9.99 7.41 5.35
N ALA A 449 10.87 6.96 6.24
CA ALA A 449 12.02 7.76 6.66
C ALA A 449 13.05 7.94 5.52
N ALA A 450 13.21 6.96 4.62
CA ALA A 450 14.07 7.12 3.43
C ALA A 450 13.55 8.21 2.49
N HIS A 451 12.22 8.35 2.37
CA HIS A 451 11.57 9.36 1.55
C HIS A 451 11.59 10.77 2.17
N LEU A 452 11.92 10.88 3.46
CA LEU A 452 12.05 12.15 4.20
C LEU A 452 13.51 12.55 4.45
N LEU A 453 14.46 11.91 3.77
CA LEU A 453 15.88 12.25 3.91
C LEU A 453 16.18 13.67 3.41
N PRO A 454 17.17 14.36 3.99
CA PRO A 454 17.60 15.69 3.53
C PRO A 454 18.04 15.77 2.06
N SER A 455 18.31 14.63 1.40
CA SER A 455 18.60 14.57 -0.05
C SER A 455 17.44 15.05 -0.93
N TRP A 456 16.24 15.20 -0.36
CA TRP A 456 15.05 15.72 -1.05
C TRP A 456 14.92 17.23 -0.95
N ARG A 457 15.72 17.89 -0.10
CA ARG A 457 15.64 19.32 0.15
C ARG A 457 16.12 20.12 -1.07
N ASP A 458 15.41 21.21 -1.35
CA ASP A 458 15.76 22.19 -2.38
C ASP A 458 15.86 21.63 -3.81
N VAL A 459 15.19 20.50 -4.09
CA VAL A 459 15.20 19.84 -5.40
C VAL A 459 14.20 20.51 -6.33
N ASN A 460 14.65 20.99 -7.50
CA ASN A 460 13.80 21.43 -8.61
C ASN A 460 12.66 22.40 -8.23
N HIS A 461 12.97 23.69 -8.10
CA HIS A 461 11.98 24.74 -7.80
C HIS A 461 11.40 25.46 -9.03
N SER A 462 11.92 25.17 -10.24
CA SER A 462 11.59 25.92 -11.46
C SER A 462 10.13 25.80 -11.92
N SER A 463 9.42 24.78 -11.44
CA SER A 463 8.02 24.51 -11.82
C SER A 463 7.04 24.76 -10.67
N ASP A 464 7.49 25.39 -9.58
CA ASP A 464 6.64 25.81 -8.47
C ASP A 464 5.65 26.89 -8.98
N PRO A 465 4.33 26.77 -8.71
CA PRO A 465 3.37 27.79 -9.12
C PRO A 465 3.62 29.08 -8.32
N PRO A 466 3.38 30.27 -8.88
CA PRO A 466 3.63 31.54 -8.19
C PRO A 466 2.88 31.72 -6.87
N SER A 467 1.74 31.04 -6.70
CA SER A 467 0.93 31.04 -5.50
C SER A 467 1.44 30.10 -4.40
N PHE A 468 2.40 29.22 -4.70
CA PHE A 468 3.03 28.36 -3.70
C PHE A 468 3.98 29.18 -2.81
N GLN A 469 3.74 29.13 -1.50
CA GLN A 469 4.57 29.80 -0.51
C GLN A 469 5.26 28.74 0.33
N ASN A 470 6.59 28.73 0.30
CA ASN A 470 7.37 27.83 1.12
C ASN A 470 7.35 28.32 2.58
N SER A 471 7.06 27.44 3.53
CA SER A 471 7.15 27.79 4.96
C SER A 471 8.62 27.74 5.40
N PRO A 472 9.21 28.83 5.90
CA PRO A 472 10.59 28.82 6.38
C PRO A 472 10.79 27.96 7.64
N GLU A 473 9.69 27.60 8.33
CA GLU A 473 9.72 26.82 9.57
C GLU A 473 9.78 25.30 9.32
N ILE A 474 9.32 24.86 8.14
CA ILE A 474 9.23 23.44 7.79
C ILE A 474 10.32 23.15 6.75
N PRO A 475 11.23 22.19 6.99
CA PRO A 475 12.20 21.77 5.98
C PRO A 475 11.53 21.34 4.66
N ASP A 476 12.08 21.77 3.52
CA ASP A 476 11.48 21.53 2.19
C ASP A 476 11.17 20.05 1.93
N GLU A 477 11.99 19.11 2.40
CA GLU A 477 11.75 17.68 2.23
C GLU A 477 10.47 17.17 2.92
N LEU A 478 9.96 17.90 3.92
CA LEU A 478 8.73 17.57 4.63
C LEU A 478 7.50 18.25 4.03
N ILE A 479 7.70 19.24 3.15
CA ILE A 479 6.62 19.99 2.50
C ILE A 479 6.11 19.21 1.29
N PHE A 480 4.78 19.18 1.13
CA PHE A 480 4.14 18.63 -0.05
C PHE A 480 4.35 19.56 -1.25
N ARG A 481 5.30 19.18 -2.13
CA ARG A 481 5.70 19.98 -3.30
C ARG A 481 5.87 19.08 -4.54
N PRO A 482 4.77 18.80 -5.29
CA PRO A 482 4.78 17.99 -6.51
C PRO A 482 5.78 18.41 -7.58
N SER A 483 6.00 19.70 -7.76
CA SER A 483 6.92 20.26 -8.75
C SER A 483 8.38 19.78 -8.61
N ARG A 484 8.79 19.29 -7.42
CA ARG A 484 10.14 18.72 -7.21
C ARG A 484 10.46 17.57 -8.17
N TRP A 485 9.41 16.94 -8.70
CA TRP A 485 9.49 15.82 -9.61
C TRP A 485 9.67 16.22 -11.07
N ILE A 486 9.75 17.51 -11.39
CA ILE A 486 9.94 18.03 -12.74
C ILE A 486 11.27 18.75 -12.81
N ASN A 487 12.14 18.30 -13.70
CA ASN A 487 13.42 18.94 -13.92
C ASN A 487 13.26 20.30 -14.62
N PRO A 488 14.20 21.24 -14.39
CA PRO A 488 14.20 22.50 -15.10
C PRO A 488 14.29 22.33 -16.62
N PRO A 489 13.74 23.29 -17.40
CA PRO A 489 13.83 23.28 -18.85
C PRO A 489 15.26 23.08 -19.35
N GLY A 490 15.43 22.24 -20.38
CA GLY A 490 16.74 21.90 -20.95
C GLY A 490 17.42 20.66 -20.36
N SER A 491 16.81 20.01 -19.38
CA SER A 491 17.30 18.72 -18.83
C SER A 491 17.00 17.54 -19.76
N ASP A 492 17.82 16.48 -19.71
CA ASP A 492 17.68 15.27 -20.55
C ASP A 492 16.32 14.58 -20.43
N ASN A 493 15.69 14.67 -19.26
CA ASN A 493 14.38 14.11 -18.98
C ASN A 493 13.53 15.15 -18.27
N VAL A 494 12.26 15.26 -18.64
CA VAL A 494 11.30 16.15 -17.97
C VAL A 494 11.04 15.67 -16.53
N GLN A 495 10.82 14.37 -16.34
CA GLN A 495 10.59 13.79 -15.02
C GLN A 495 11.91 13.58 -14.27
N PHE A 496 12.02 14.11 -13.05
CA PHE A 496 13.14 13.90 -12.14
C PHE A 496 13.24 12.43 -11.72
N ARG A 497 14.47 11.92 -11.69
CA ARG A 497 14.79 10.60 -11.17
C ARG A 497 15.67 10.77 -9.93
N PRO A 498 15.15 10.47 -8.73
CA PRO A 498 15.92 10.64 -7.51
C PRO A 498 17.12 9.69 -7.46
N PRO A 499 18.15 10.01 -6.64
CA PRO A 499 19.24 9.09 -6.39
C PRO A 499 18.74 7.70 -5.98
N LYS A 500 19.44 6.65 -6.42
CA LYS A 500 19.02 5.29 -6.13
C LYS A 500 18.98 5.05 -4.60
N GLY A 501 17.92 4.39 -4.15
CA GLY A 501 17.73 4.06 -2.73
C GLY A 501 17.13 5.17 -1.87
N THR A 502 16.91 6.39 -2.38
CA THR A 502 16.20 7.46 -1.64
C THR A 502 14.68 7.48 -1.89
N PHE A 503 14.23 6.79 -2.94
CA PHE A 503 12.81 6.61 -3.29
C PHE A 503 12.53 5.14 -3.60
N VAL A 504 11.71 4.49 -2.77
CA VAL A 504 11.40 3.05 -2.85
C VAL A 504 9.91 2.71 -2.57
N PRO A 505 8.90 3.52 -2.98
CA PRO A 505 7.49 3.20 -2.71
C PRO A 505 7.02 1.89 -3.35
N TRP A 506 7.68 1.45 -4.43
CA TRP A 506 7.45 0.17 -5.11
C TRP A 506 8.60 -0.83 -4.91
N ALA A 507 9.47 -0.60 -3.92
CA ALA A 507 10.82 -1.17 -3.85
C ALA A 507 11.67 -0.83 -5.09
N ILE A 508 12.88 -1.41 -5.18
CA ILE A 508 13.78 -1.31 -6.34
C ILE A 508 14.43 -2.67 -6.62
N GLY A 509 15.15 -2.76 -7.74
CA GLY A 509 15.87 -3.96 -8.13
C GLY A 509 14.94 -5.07 -8.65
N PRO A 510 15.39 -6.33 -8.65
CA PRO A 510 14.67 -7.43 -9.30
C PRO A 510 13.25 -7.69 -8.76
N ARG A 511 12.98 -7.29 -7.51
CA ARG A 511 11.68 -7.44 -6.82
C ARG A 511 10.83 -6.16 -6.81
N VAL A 512 11.10 -5.18 -7.68
CA VAL A 512 10.23 -4.00 -7.85
C VAL A 512 8.79 -4.40 -8.15
N CYS A 513 7.81 -3.66 -7.62
CA CYS A 513 6.39 -3.95 -7.78
C CYS A 513 6.02 -4.17 -9.27
N PRO A 514 5.42 -5.32 -9.63
CA PRO A 514 5.02 -5.57 -11.01
C PRO A 514 3.85 -4.66 -11.46
N GLY A 515 3.02 -4.19 -10.51
CA GLY A 515 1.88 -3.33 -10.76
C GLY A 515 2.18 -1.82 -10.77
N GLN A 516 3.45 -1.41 -10.68
CA GLN A 516 3.81 0.02 -10.59
C GLN A 516 3.20 0.86 -11.72
N LYS A 517 3.33 0.40 -12.97
CA LYS A 517 2.80 1.11 -14.13
C LYS A 517 1.27 1.17 -14.12
N MET A 518 0.60 0.07 -13.77
CA MET A 518 -0.87 0.04 -13.66
C MET A 518 -1.37 1.05 -12.62
N ALA A 519 -0.75 1.10 -11.44
CA ALA A 519 -1.12 2.04 -10.38
C ALA A 519 -0.95 3.50 -10.83
N GLN A 520 0.12 3.81 -11.58
CA GLN A 520 0.33 5.16 -12.14
C GLN A 520 -0.73 5.53 -13.17
N ILE A 521 -1.08 4.60 -14.06
CA ILE A 521 -2.09 4.79 -15.09
C ILE A 521 -3.47 5.00 -14.46
N GLU A 522 -3.86 4.13 -13.53
CA GLU A 522 -5.13 4.20 -12.83
C GLU A 522 -5.29 5.52 -12.07
N PHE A 523 -4.27 5.90 -11.28
CA PHE A 523 -4.27 7.17 -10.56
C PHE A 523 -4.41 8.35 -11.52
N THR A 524 -3.64 8.35 -12.62
CA THR A 524 -3.66 9.42 -13.61
C THR A 524 -5.04 9.56 -14.26
N ALA A 525 -5.64 8.44 -14.69
CA ALA A 525 -6.94 8.42 -15.33
C ALA A 525 -8.06 8.93 -14.41
N VAL A 526 -8.03 8.54 -13.13
CA VAL A 526 -9.01 9.00 -12.14
C VAL A 526 -8.85 10.49 -11.87
N ILE A 527 -7.64 10.97 -11.55
CA ILE A 527 -7.40 12.39 -11.27
C ILE A 527 -7.73 13.26 -12.49
N LEU A 528 -7.30 12.86 -13.69
CA LEU A 528 -7.62 13.55 -14.93
C LEU A 528 -9.12 13.70 -15.12
N THR A 529 -9.88 12.61 -14.92
CA THR A 529 -11.33 12.60 -15.12
C THR A 529 -12.05 13.48 -14.10
N LEU A 530 -11.66 13.38 -12.83
CA LEU A 530 -12.25 14.20 -11.75
C LEU A 530 -11.95 15.69 -11.96
N LEU A 531 -10.69 16.06 -12.23
CA LEU A 531 -10.28 17.46 -12.37
C LEU A 531 -10.66 18.10 -13.72
N ALA A 532 -11.00 17.30 -14.72
CA ALA A 532 -11.57 17.80 -15.97
C ALA A 532 -12.97 18.42 -15.75
N ARG A 533 -13.74 17.89 -14.80
CA ARG A 533 -15.11 18.35 -14.52
C ARG A 533 -15.24 19.11 -13.21
N CYS A 534 -14.38 18.87 -12.22
CA CYS A 534 -14.61 19.35 -10.87
C CYS A 534 -13.36 19.97 -10.23
N ARG A 535 -13.61 20.86 -9.28
CA ARG A 535 -12.67 21.22 -8.21
C ARG A 535 -12.97 20.40 -6.97
N ILE A 536 -11.93 20.02 -6.23
CA ILE A 536 -12.01 19.25 -4.99
C ILE A 536 -11.78 20.20 -3.81
N GLU A 537 -12.79 20.34 -2.96
CA GLU A 537 -12.78 21.17 -1.76
C GLU A 537 -13.09 20.31 -0.53
N ALA A 538 -12.73 20.81 0.65
CA ALA A 538 -13.19 20.24 1.91
C ALA A 538 -14.43 21.00 2.39
N VAL A 539 -15.41 20.29 2.94
CA VAL A 539 -16.59 20.92 3.56
C VAL A 539 -16.14 21.61 4.85
N SER A 540 -16.43 22.90 4.98
CA SER A 540 -16.14 23.70 6.17
C SER A 540 -17.15 23.41 7.28
N LEU A 541 -16.69 23.32 8.53
CA LEU A 541 -17.55 23.18 9.68
C LEU A 541 -18.13 24.55 10.11
N PRO A 542 -19.26 24.59 10.86
CA PRO A 542 -19.80 25.84 11.35
C PRO A 542 -18.78 26.60 12.22
N ASN A 543 -18.56 27.88 11.90
CA ASN A 543 -17.57 28.76 12.55
C ASN A 543 -16.10 28.34 12.38
N GLU A 544 -15.79 27.48 11.42
CA GLU A 544 -14.41 27.11 11.09
C GLU A 544 -13.75 28.18 10.21
N THR A 545 -12.59 28.69 10.62
CA THR A 545 -11.79 29.57 9.75
C THR A 545 -11.00 28.76 8.73
N ASN A 546 -10.46 29.40 7.70
CA ASN A 546 -9.60 28.71 6.72
C ASN A 546 -8.36 28.07 7.39
N SER A 547 -7.78 28.72 8.42
CA SER A 547 -6.65 28.16 9.17
C SER A 547 -7.04 26.93 9.98
N ASP A 548 -8.25 26.92 10.55
CA ASP A 548 -8.77 25.77 11.28
C ASP A 548 -9.03 24.59 10.33
N LEU A 549 -9.59 24.87 9.15
CA LEU A 549 -9.80 23.89 8.09
C LEU A 549 -8.49 23.25 7.66
N GLU A 550 -7.46 24.05 7.37
CA GLU A 550 -6.13 23.57 7.03
C GLU A 550 -5.54 22.69 8.13
N THR A 551 -5.60 23.13 9.38
CA THR A 551 -5.13 22.37 10.55
C THR A 551 -5.88 21.06 10.69
N ARG A 552 -7.20 21.04 10.42
CA ARG A 552 -8.02 19.83 10.45
C ARG A 552 -7.61 18.86 9.34
N LEU A 553 -7.38 19.33 8.12
CA LEU A 553 -6.92 18.49 7.00
C LEU A 553 -5.52 17.92 7.29
N ASP A 554 -4.61 18.73 7.81
CA ASP A 554 -3.29 18.27 8.25
C ASP A 554 -3.44 17.21 9.35
N GLY A 555 -4.30 17.45 10.35
CA GLY A 555 -4.63 16.48 11.38
C GLY A 555 -5.19 15.16 10.83
N ARG A 556 -5.98 15.19 9.74
CA ARG A 556 -6.49 14.00 9.07
C ARG A 556 -5.41 13.21 8.34
N LEU A 557 -4.49 13.90 7.67
CA LEU A 557 -3.33 13.26 7.03
C LEU A 557 -2.42 12.58 8.06
N HIS A 558 -2.19 13.24 9.20
CA HIS A 558 -1.36 12.71 10.30
C HIS A 558 -2.05 11.58 11.09
N ASP A 559 -3.38 11.56 11.18
CA ASP A 559 -4.14 10.45 11.79
C ASP A 559 -4.22 9.23 10.86
N SER A 560 -3.06 8.75 10.43
CA SER A 560 -2.90 7.55 9.60
C SER A 560 -2.29 6.41 10.40
N ILE A 561 -2.76 5.20 10.11
CA ILE A 561 -2.28 3.97 10.73
C ILE A 561 -2.04 2.92 9.66
N TRP A 562 -1.15 1.98 9.98
CA TRP A 562 -1.03 0.79 9.19
C TRP A 562 -2.10 -0.23 9.59
N LYS A 563 -2.85 -0.71 8.59
CA LYS A 563 -3.71 -1.90 8.73
C LYS A 563 -3.16 -3.02 7.84
N THR A 564 -3.49 -3.00 6.56
CA THR A 564 -2.83 -3.79 5.51
C THR A 564 -1.86 -2.89 4.73
N VAL A 565 -2.29 -1.66 4.48
CA VAL A 565 -1.52 -0.53 3.96
C VAL A 565 -1.57 0.62 4.96
N LEU A 566 -0.72 1.63 4.76
CA LEU A 566 -0.88 2.92 5.44
C LEU A 566 -2.17 3.59 4.94
N GLU A 567 -3.12 3.85 5.83
CA GLU A 567 -4.38 4.53 5.52
C GLU A 567 -4.78 5.53 6.59
N MET A 568 -5.49 6.59 6.19
CA MET A 568 -6.12 7.55 7.12
C MET A 568 -7.21 6.85 7.94
N ASN A 569 -7.24 7.12 9.24
CA ASN A 569 -8.24 6.56 10.14
C ASN A 569 -9.66 6.97 9.74
N ASN A 570 -10.54 5.97 9.62
CA ASN A 570 -11.94 6.14 9.21
C ASN A 570 -12.12 6.80 7.82
N ALA A 571 -11.13 6.73 6.92
CA ALA A 571 -11.33 7.18 5.54
C ALA A 571 -12.36 6.30 4.81
N PHE A 572 -12.21 4.98 4.90
CA PHE A 572 -13.14 4.01 4.30
C PHE A 572 -14.15 3.51 5.33
N ALA A 573 -15.41 3.34 4.90
CA ALA A 573 -16.55 2.98 5.73
C ALA A 573 -16.60 3.80 7.04
N PRO A 574 -16.68 5.14 6.96
CA PRO A 574 -16.64 6.00 8.13
C PRO A 574 -17.82 5.68 9.07
N ARG A 575 -17.59 5.82 10.38
CA ARG A 575 -18.70 5.76 11.34
C ARG A 575 -19.65 6.93 11.07
N PRO A 576 -20.96 6.79 11.34
CA PRO A 576 -21.92 7.88 11.20
C PRO A 576 -21.40 9.17 11.85
N GLY A 577 -21.36 10.27 11.08
CA GLY A 577 -20.90 11.58 11.54
C GLY A 577 -19.37 11.75 11.70
N SER A 578 -18.55 10.76 11.34
CA SER A 578 -17.08 10.82 11.53
C SER A 578 -16.26 10.97 10.24
N GLY A 579 -16.89 10.78 9.08
CA GLY A 579 -16.26 10.89 7.77
C GLY A 579 -15.82 12.32 7.48
N LEU A 580 -14.79 12.47 6.64
CA LEU A 580 -14.36 13.78 6.17
C LEU A 580 -15.31 14.23 5.05
N GLY A 581 -16.03 15.33 5.29
CA GLY A 581 -16.87 15.93 4.26
C GLY A 581 -16.01 16.53 3.15
N MET A 582 -16.21 16.05 1.93
CA MET A 582 -15.57 16.54 0.72
C MET A 582 -16.64 17.17 -0.16
N ARG A 583 -16.30 18.27 -0.82
CA ARG A 583 -17.16 18.99 -1.74
C ARG A 583 -16.54 18.97 -3.13
N LEU A 584 -17.28 18.47 -4.11
CA LEU A 584 -16.90 18.55 -5.51
C LEU A 584 -17.68 19.71 -6.12
N VAL A 585 -17.00 20.66 -6.73
CA VAL A 585 -17.62 21.81 -7.39
C VAL A 585 -17.44 21.64 -8.88
N ASP A 586 -18.53 21.60 -9.64
CA ASP A 586 -18.48 21.57 -11.09
C ASP A 586 -17.73 22.81 -11.60
N ARG A 587 -16.73 22.61 -12.46
CA ARG A 587 -15.99 23.69 -13.10
C ARG A 587 -16.83 24.45 -14.12
N GLY A 588 -17.99 23.89 -14.51
CA GLY A 588 -18.82 24.39 -15.60
C GLY A 588 -18.13 24.11 -16.93
N GLN A 589 -18.85 23.47 -17.85
CA GLN A 589 -18.44 23.48 -19.24
C GLN A 589 -18.53 24.92 -19.78
N GLU A 590 -17.42 25.62 -19.97
CA GLU A 590 -17.27 26.21 -21.29
C GLU A 590 -17.18 25.00 -22.23
N SER A 591 -18.30 24.74 -22.91
CA SER A 591 -18.56 23.57 -23.72
C SER A 591 -17.47 23.36 -24.78
N VAL A 592 -16.55 22.44 -24.50
CA VAL A 592 -15.78 21.77 -25.54
C VAL A 592 -16.54 20.49 -25.89
N VAL A 593 -17.53 20.68 -26.77
CA VAL A 593 -18.21 19.60 -27.53
C VAL A 593 -17.28 19.11 -28.62
#